data_AF-A0A0B8PT68-F1
#
_entry.id   AF-A0A0B8PT68-F1
#
_cell.length_a   1.000
_cell.length_b   1.000
_cell.length_c   1.000
_cell.angle_alpha   90.00
_cell.angle_beta   90.00
_cell.angle_gamma   90.00
#
_symmetry.space_group_name_H-M   'P 1'
#
loop_
_entity.id
_entity.type
_entity.pdbx_description
1 polymer ?
#
loop_
_entity_poly.entity_id
_entity_poly.type
_entity_poly.pdbx_seq_one_letter_code
_entity_poly.pdbx_strand_id
1 'polypeptide(L)'
;MSLQLSNVILHQLVKDADQQLEVKFRESALTNDASSESLVAELHRVFNAKAGKGFGSFGEESEFQGWLNEMLAQDLDFTLSHKIVPSVWSLRLLSTLSRKKAF
;
A
#
# COMPACT_ATOMS: atom_id res chain seq x y z
N MET A 1 -20.69 3.25 -4.48
CA MET A 1 -20.31 4.34 -3.54
C MET A 1 -19.47 5.34 -4.32
N SER A 2 -19.70 6.64 -4.11
CA SER A 2 -18.81 7.70 -4.62
C SER A 2 -17.51 7.65 -3.82
N LEU A 3 -16.38 7.53 -4.51
CA LEU A 3 -15.06 7.67 -3.90
C LEU A 3 -14.75 9.16 -3.78
N GLN A 4 -14.47 9.62 -2.58
CA GLN A 4 -13.88 10.93 -2.34
C GLN A 4 -12.38 10.71 -2.15
N LEU A 5 -11.59 11.22 -3.09
CA LEU A 5 -10.15 11.08 -3.10
C LEU A 5 -9.55 12.30 -2.40
N SER A 6 -8.88 12.11 -1.26
CA SER A 6 -8.17 13.22 -0.61
C SER A 6 -6.71 13.24 -1.05
N ASN A 7 -6.00 12.11 -0.88
CA ASN A 7 -4.58 11.98 -1.23
C ASN A 7 -4.33 10.63 -1.93
N VAL A 8 -3.45 10.62 -2.94
CA VAL A 8 -2.97 9.40 -3.60
C VAL A 8 -1.48 9.48 -3.80
N ILE A 9 -0.76 8.40 -3.51
CA ILE A 9 0.66 8.25 -3.81
C ILE A 9 0.90 6.90 -4.46
N LEU A 10 1.65 6.88 -5.57
CA LEU A 10 2.00 5.66 -6.29
C LEU A 10 3.49 5.38 -6.11
N HIS A 11 3.78 4.21 -5.53
CA HIS A 11 5.11 3.63 -5.52
C HIS A 11 5.19 2.54 -6.58
N GLN A 12 6.31 2.45 -7.29
CA GLN A 12 6.49 1.49 -8.36
C GLN A 12 7.33 0.32 -7.88
N LEU A 13 6.96 -0.88 -8.31
CA LEU A 13 7.77 -2.09 -8.18
C LEU A 13 8.34 -2.42 -9.55
N VAL A 14 9.66 -2.42 -9.68
CA VAL A 14 10.35 -2.74 -10.92
C VAL A 14 11.13 -4.02 -10.69
N LYS A 15 10.94 -5.01 -11.57
CA LYS A 15 11.77 -6.20 -11.61
C LYS A 15 12.86 -5.98 -12.66
N ASP A 16 14.12 -6.09 -12.27
CA ASP A 16 15.24 -5.94 -13.19
C ASP A 16 15.52 -7.21 -14.01
N ALA A 17 16.51 -7.15 -14.89
CA ALA A 17 16.93 -8.27 -15.74
C ALA A 17 17.45 -9.47 -14.92
N ASP A 18 18.00 -9.21 -13.74
CA ASP A 18 18.54 -10.20 -12.79
C ASP A 18 17.48 -10.73 -11.83
N GLN A 19 16.20 -10.46 -12.14
CA GLN A 19 15.03 -10.82 -11.36
C GLN A 19 14.96 -10.24 -9.94
N GLN A 20 15.79 -9.23 -9.63
CA GLN A 20 15.70 -8.50 -8.38
C GLN A 20 14.55 -7.51 -8.44
N LEU A 21 13.90 -7.33 -7.30
CA LEU A 21 12.79 -6.40 -7.16
C LEU A 21 13.25 -5.11 -6.50
N GLU A 22 13.15 -4.02 -7.24
CA GLU A 22 13.42 -2.67 -6.76
C GLU A 22 12.09 -1.96 -6.46
N VAL A 23 12.01 -1.30 -5.31
CA VAL A 23 10.90 -0.42 -4.97
C VAL A 23 11.32 1.02 -5.24
N LYS A 24 10.63 1.68 -6.18
CA LYS A 24 10.81 3.11 -6.45
C LYS A 24 9.74 3.90 -5.73
N PHE A 25 10.16 4.55 -4.66
CA PHE A 25 9.32 5.46 -3.90
C PHE A 25 9.15 6.78 -4.65
N ARG A 26 7.99 7.38 -4.46
CA ARG A 26 7.67 8.70 -4.99
C ARG A 26 7.62 9.63 -3.81
N GLU A 27 8.28 10.78 -3.88
CA GLU A 27 8.42 11.72 -2.76
C GLU A 27 7.17 12.60 -2.52
N SER A 28 6.23 12.58 -3.47
CA SER A 28 5.05 13.44 -3.46
C SER A 28 3.79 12.70 -3.89
N ALA A 29 2.66 13.13 -3.33
CA ALA A 29 1.35 12.68 -3.79
C ALA A 29 1.12 13.05 -5.27
N LEU A 30 0.25 12.31 -5.93
CA LEU A 30 -0.28 12.69 -7.22
C LEU A 30 -1.21 13.88 -7.05
N THR A 31 -1.23 14.75 -8.06
CA THR A 31 -2.27 15.76 -8.19
C THR A 31 -3.63 15.07 -8.28
N ASN A 32 -4.62 15.60 -7.58
CA ASN A 32 -5.99 15.08 -7.64
C ASN A 32 -6.66 15.55 -8.94
N ASP A 33 -6.28 14.91 -10.04
CA ASP A 33 -6.77 15.17 -11.38
C ASP A 33 -7.63 14.00 -11.91
N ALA A 34 -8.30 14.23 -13.04
CA ALA A 34 -9.19 13.25 -13.65
C ALA A 34 -8.49 11.90 -13.94
N SER A 35 -7.19 11.92 -14.22
CA SER A 35 -6.39 10.71 -14.46
C SER A 35 -6.19 9.91 -13.18
N SER A 36 -5.86 10.57 -12.07
CA SER A 36 -5.68 9.94 -10.76
C SER A 36 -7.01 9.42 -10.21
N GLU A 37 -8.10 10.17 -10.38
CA GLU A 37 -9.46 9.73 -10.03
C GLU A 37 -9.88 8.50 -10.83
N SER A 38 -9.69 8.51 -12.16
CA SER A 38 -10.03 7.37 -13.03
C SER A 38 -9.24 6.12 -12.64
N LEU A 39 -7.95 6.26 -12.36
CA LEU A 39 -7.12 5.14 -11.91
C LEU A 39 -7.63 4.52 -10.61
N VAL A 40 -7.94 5.34 -9.60
CA VAL A 40 -8.43 4.81 -8.33
C VAL A 40 -9.84 4.24 -8.45
N ALA A 41 -10.70 4.82 -9.28
CA ALA A 41 -12.01 4.25 -9.57
C ALA A 41 -11.90 2.85 -10.17
N GLU A 42 -10.99 2.64 -11.13
CA GLU A 42 -10.76 1.33 -11.72
C GLU A 42 -10.13 0.34 -10.73
N LEU A 43 -9.15 0.77 -9.93
CA LEU A 43 -8.58 -0.07 -8.86
C LEU A 43 -9.67 -0.50 -7.87
N HIS A 44 -10.51 0.42 -7.44
CA HIS A 44 -11.62 0.12 -6.53
C HIS A 44 -12.63 -0.83 -7.18
N ARG A 45 -12.97 -0.65 -8.46
CA ARG A 45 -13.87 -1.54 -9.20
C ARG A 45 -13.32 -2.96 -9.26
N VAL A 46 -12.08 -3.12 -9.71
CA VAL A 46 -11.41 -4.43 -9.85
C VAL A 46 -11.20 -5.08 -8.49
N PHE A 47 -10.76 -4.33 -7.48
CA PHE A 47 -10.52 -4.87 -6.14
C PHE A 47 -11.83 -5.23 -5.42
N ASN A 48 -12.91 -4.47 -5.58
CA ASN A 48 -14.22 -4.76 -4.98
C ASN A 48 -15.06 -5.80 -5.72
N ALA A 49 -14.77 -6.09 -6.98
CA ALA A 49 -15.42 -7.17 -7.71
C ALA A 49 -15.07 -8.57 -7.16
N LYS A 50 -14.00 -8.71 -6.36
CA LYS A 50 -13.59 -10.00 -5.80
C LYS A 50 -14.41 -10.36 -4.56
N ALA A 51 -15.21 -11.42 -4.65
CA ALA A 51 -15.92 -12.00 -3.51
C ALA A 51 -14.95 -12.61 -2.48
N GLY A 52 -15.33 -12.61 -1.20
CA GLY A 52 -14.56 -13.24 -0.12
C GLY A 52 -13.36 -12.42 0.39
N LYS A 53 -13.51 -11.10 0.50
CA LYS A 53 -12.48 -10.25 1.12
C LYS A 53 -12.33 -10.58 2.61
N GLY A 54 -11.14 -11.01 3.00
CA GLY A 54 -10.75 -11.03 4.41
C GLY A 54 -10.32 -9.64 4.86
N PHE A 55 -10.76 -9.24 6.04
CA PHE A 55 -10.19 -8.08 6.73
C PHE A 55 -8.90 -8.53 7.43
N GLY A 56 -7.87 -7.69 7.40
CA GLY A 56 -6.65 -7.88 8.18
C GLY A 56 -6.53 -6.76 9.21
N SER A 57 -6.17 -7.10 10.44
CA SER A 57 -5.72 -6.14 11.43
C SER A 57 -4.20 -6.06 11.41
N PHE A 58 -3.65 -4.95 11.89
CA PHE A 58 -2.25 -4.89 12.26
C PHE A 58 -2.02 -5.71 13.54
N GLY A 59 -0.83 -6.32 13.67
CA GLY A 59 -0.41 -6.93 14.93
C GLY A 59 0.02 -5.86 15.93
N GLU A 60 -0.03 -6.17 17.23
CA GLU A 60 0.25 -5.20 18.30
C GLU A 60 1.65 -4.56 18.20
N GLU A 61 2.64 -5.31 17.72
CA GLU A 61 4.02 -4.82 17.53
C GLU A 61 4.24 -4.10 16.18
N SER A 62 3.17 -3.77 15.46
CA SER A 62 3.30 -3.13 14.15
C SER A 62 3.66 -1.65 14.30
N GLU A 63 4.92 -1.31 14.03
CA GLU A 63 5.38 0.08 13.93
C GLU A 63 4.54 0.89 12.92
N PHE A 64 4.08 0.25 11.85
CA PHE A 64 3.20 0.86 10.86
C PHE A 64 1.85 1.28 11.45
N GLN A 65 1.28 0.51 12.38
CA GLN A 65 0.04 0.90 13.06
C GLN A 65 0.23 2.21 13.84
N GLY A 66 1.37 2.37 14.52
CA GLY A 66 1.74 3.61 15.21
C GLY A 66 1.82 4.80 14.26
N TRP A 67 2.62 4.68 13.20
CA TRP A 67 2.77 5.75 12.19
C TRP A 67 1.47 6.09 11.47
N LEU A 68 0.61 5.11 11.19
CA LEU A 68 -0.69 5.34 10.57
C LEU A 68 -1.60 6.15 11.51
N ASN A 69 -1.61 5.84 12.80
CA ASN A 69 -2.40 6.58 13.78
C ASN A 69 -1.90 8.03 13.92
N GLU A 70 -0.59 8.24 13.95
CA GLU A 70 0.03 9.57 13.98
C GLU A 70 -0.29 10.38 12.70
N MET A 71 -0.26 9.74 11.53
CA MET A 71 -0.67 10.36 10.27
C MET A 71 -2.17 10.73 10.28
N LEU A 72 -3.03 9.86 10.79
CA LEU A 72 -4.47 10.14 10.94
C LEU A 72 -4.75 11.25 11.95
N ALA A 73 -3.91 11.39 12.99
CA ALA A 73 -3.94 12.48 13.95
C ALA A 73 -3.39 13.81 13.38
N GLN A 74 -3.01 13.84 12.10
CA GLN A 74 -2.36 14.96 11.40
C GLN A 74 -1.00 15.40 11.98
N ASP A 75 -0.36 14.53 12.77
CA ASP A 75 0.98 14.79 13.34
C ASP A 75 2.11 14.38 12.37
N LEU A 76 1.77 13.55 11.37
CA LEU A 76 2.69 13.14 10.30
C LEU A 76 2.10 13.44 8.92
N ASP A 77 2.98 13.86 8.00
CA ASP A 77 2.63 14.09 6.60
C ASP A 77 2.39 12.79 5.84
N PHE A 78 1.40 12.80 4.94
CA PHE A 78 1.00 11.67 4.10
C PHE A 78 2.14 11.17 3.20
N THR A 79 3.07 12.06 2.84
CA THR A 79 4.23 11.68 2.02
C THR A 79 5.17 10.73 2.75
N LEU A 80 5.15 10.61 4.09
CA LEU A 80 6.05 9.68 4.80
C LEU A 80 5.86 8.18 4.47
N SER A 81 4.93 7.82 3.59
CA SER A 81 4.74 6.45 3.08
C SER A 81 6.02 5.79 2.54
N HIS A 82 7.03 6.56 2.12
CA HIS A 82 8.34 6.00 1.74
C HIS A 82 9.06 5.27 2.90
N LYS A 83 8.85 5.72 4.16
CA LYS A 83 9.38 5.06 5.36
C LYS A 83 8.58 3.81 5.76
N ILE A 84 7.33 3.75 5.31
CA ILE A 84 6.30 2.79 5.74
C ILE A 84 6.37 1.47 4.96
N VAL A 85 6.58 1.56 3.65
CA VAL A 85 6.47 0.41 2.74
C VAL A 85 7.57 -0.65 2.92
N PRO A 86 8.84 -0.32 3.23
CA PRO A 86 9.87 -1.34 3.44
C PRO A 86 9.51 -2.35 4.54
N SER A 87 8.92 -1.88 5.64
CA SER A 87 8.58 -2.70 6.81
C SER A 87 7.37 -3.63 6.57
N VAL A 88 6.35 -3.13 5.87
CA VAL A 88 5.12 -3.90 5.56
C VAL A 88 5.38 -4.99 4.51
N TRP A 89 6.34 -4.78 3.60
CA TRP A 89 6.68 -5.76 2.56
C TRP A 89 7.43 -6.99 3.10
N SER A 90 8.28 -6.82 4.11
CA SER A 90 8.96 -7.94 4.78
C SER A 90 7.94 -8.94 5.37
N LEU A 91 6.91 -8.42 6.07
CA LEU A 91 5.84 -9.22 6.67
C LEU A 91 4.97 -9.99 5.65
N ARG A 92 4.71 -9.40 4.48
CA ARG A 92 3.85 -10.04 3.46
C ARG A 92 4.59 -11.08 2.59
N LEU A 93 5.89 -10.91 2.37
CA LEU A 93 6.71 -11.91 1.66
C LEU A 93 6.95 -13.15 2.55
N LEU A 94 7.23 -12.95 3.85
CA LEU A 94 7.41 -14.04 4.81
C LEU A 94 6.14 -14.90 4.99
N SER A 95 4.96 -14.28 5.07
CA SER A 95 3.69 -15.00 5.23
C SER A 95 3.21 -15.73 3.97
N THR A 96 3.70 -15.35 2.78
CA THR A 96 3.41 -16.05 1.52
C THR A 96 4.42 -17.15 1.22
N LEU A 97 5.69 -17.00 1.62
CA LEU A 97 6.67 -18.08 1.56
C LEU A 97 6.45 -19.18 2.62
N SER A 98 6.05 -18.82 3.85
CA SER A 98 5.79 -19.82 4.90
C SER A 98 4.59 -20.72 4.56
N ARG A 99 3.63 -20.24 3.75
CA ARG A 99 2.49 -21.04 3.29
C ARG A 99 2.83 -22.01 2.14
N LYS A 100 4.00 -21.90 1.51
CA LYS A 100 4.44 -22.81 0.44
C LYS A 100 5.35 -23.96 0.91
N LYS A 101 5.67 -24.05 2.20
CA LYS A 101 6.47 -25.15 2.78
C LYS A 101 5.65 -26.23 3.52
N ALA A 102 4.33 -26.14 3.49
CA ALA A 102 3.44 -27.12 4.10
C ALA A 102 2.58 -27.79 3.02
N PHE A 103 3.22 -28.55 2.12
CA PHE A 103 2.65 -29.65 1.35
C PHE A 103 3.79 -30.49 0.76
#